data_AF-A0A178EFP4-F1
#
_entry.id   AF-A0A178EFP4-F1
#
_cell.length_a   1.000
_cell.length_b   1.000
_cell.length_c   1.000
_cell.angle_alpha   90.00
_cell.angle_beta   90.00
_cell.angle_gamma   90.00
#
_symmetry.space_group_name_H-M   'P 1'
#
loop_
_entity.id
_entity.type
_entity.pdbx_description
1 polymer ?
#
loop_
_entity_poly.entity_id
_entity_poly.type
_entity_poly.pdbx_seq_one_letter_code
_entity_poly.pdbx_strand_id
1 'polypeptide(L)'
;MWTGHNAYTQTTTPHSNASLLQANPRNTMYYGQHQYIQPHYGQTSPPPLIAELPAPMPPAPPTTTPDQQLKEDELLAHKIQQLEVNEVRRRSSSAANYQQLPSSVLSTSPQGQSPLLHHQSSQPFRPHSQSISPAAAVFTPGSIGATPLEHSPSLLPEVVTRPRASLYNPQSPSENLPIPVLQERQIPPPPSIPLDPLSLSLYLEQHHQVPYPHQWVLFPAISTFHTQINPSAPGTSWLDTPQSCAWGKSRRSESQRKPSPAIFTFVFKTTHGSLRSPKHSWVMSYAEETPETSKKLSKSKGAAWTYDLKLDPSTGMRKSEVLSHGREKSVLTTYVHAMNYDSLRFIGPDGRAYMWVSSTRLSSMNGSRYDTLRHALFTAVGNIPDPLYGQIVADHAYWDGYVNEMEVHDGTICNGCRTAPINGSLWRCKSCVNHEICNTCRTRSLSGQVIESILPMCRFSLVNLPDETIYIRSPNVDPALVVATLQILKDWEKHTLRGEKSRDSQGFGANEEWARSCDLGIKAHWRAEDLNRKDIPREPDKIVAKTSKAAASATEAVPTLANLADAGLKLGSIHARNGSTTGREG
;
A
#
# COMPACT_ATOMS: atom_id res chain seq x y z
N MET A 1 -32.43 -4.63 70.27
CA MET A 1 -31.97 -6.03 70.35
C MET A 1 -30.97 -6.28 69.25
N TRP A 2 -29.69 -5.96 69.49
CA TRP A 2 -28.56 -6.27 68.63
C TRP A 2 -27.41 -6.65 69.56
N THR A 3 -27.07 -7.93 69.59
CA THR A 3 -25.82 -8.51 70.10
C THR A 3 -24.87 -8.57 68.89
N GLY A 4 -23.61 -8.12 68.90
CA GLY A 4 -22.61 -8.07 69.95
C GLY A 4 -21.45 -8.96 69.50
N HIS A 5 -20.25 -8.40 69.32
CA HIS A 5 -18.98 -9.02 69.71
C HIS A 5 -17.81 -8.05 69.56
N ASN A 6 -17.13 -7.87 70.70
CA ASN A 6 -15.87 -7.19 70.91
C ASN A 6 -14.71 -8.13 70.62
N ALA A 7 -13.59 -7.60 70.13
CA ALA A 7 -12.27 -8.11 70.47
C ALA A 7 -11.25 -6.95 70.46
N TYR A 8 -10.68 -6.71 71.64
CA TYR A 8 -9.57 -5.81 71.95
C TYR A 8 -8.25 -6.59 71.91
N THR A 9 -7.15 -5.96 71.47
CA THR A 9 -5.75 -6.17 71.95
C THR A 9 -4.84 -5.18 71.22
N GLN A 10 -4.51 -4.05 71.84
CA GLN A 10 -3.26 -3.74 72.57
C GLN A 10 -1.98 -3.62 71.72
N THR A 11 -1.57 -2.36 71.61
CA THR A 11 -0.28 -1.75 71.26
C THR A 11 0.90 -2.22 72.11
N THR A 12 2.07 -2.37 71.48
CA THR A 12 3.39 -2.09 72.10
C THR A 12 4.42 -1.69 71.03
N THR A 13 4.96 -0.49 71.17
CA THR A 13 6.19 0.02 70.51
C THR A 13 7.43 -0.41 71.31
N PRO A 14 8.61 -0.38 70.69
CA PRO A 14 9.64 0.49 71.28
C PRO A 14 10.41 1.33 70.25
N HIS A 15 10.64 2.58 70.65
CA HIS A 15 11.65 3.48 70.12
C HIS A 15 13.08 2.94 70.36
N SER A 16 13.98 3.18 69.42
CA SER A 16 15.33 3.68 69.75
C SER A 16 15.90 4.52 68.61
N ASN A 17 16.50 5.64 69.03
CA ASN A 17 17.13 6.69 68.25
C ASN A 17 18.54 6.29 67.81
N ALA A 18 18.96 6.70 66.62
CA ALA A 18 20.32 7.17 66.37
C ALA A 18 20.34 8.06 65.13
N SER A 19 20.44 9.37 65.36
CA SER A 19 20.83 10.36 64.36
C SER A 19 22.35 10.36 64.23
N LEU A 20 22.88 10.38 63.01
CA LEU A 20 24.17 11.02 62.77
C LEU A 20 24.20 11.66 61.37
N LEU A 21 24.59 12.93 61.41
CA LEU A 21 24.73 13.89 60.33
C LEU A 21 25.67 13.41 59.22
N GLN A 22 25.32 13.64 57.96
CA GLN A 22 26.34 14.09 57.00
C GLN A 22 25.75 14.89 55.84
N ALA A 23 26.57 15.87 55.44
CA ALA A 23 26.20 17.06 54.75
C ALA A 23 25.95 16.86 53.24
N ASN A 24 25.13 17.78 52.72
CA ASN A 24 24.98 18.16 51.32
C ASN A 24 26.35 18.31 50.61
N PRO A 25 26.43 18.04 49.30
CA PRO A 25 26.35 19.22 48.43
C PRO A 25 25.52 19.03 47.15
N ARG A 26 24.91 20.17 46.79
CA ARG A 26 24.42 20.54 45.46
C ARG A 26 25.32 19.99 44.35
N ASN A 27 24.72 19.25 43.41
CA ASN A 27 25.36 18.96 42.14
C ASN A 27 24.52 19.58 41.00
N THR A 28 25.13 20.57 40.36
CA THR A 28 24.64 21.29 39.19
C THR A 28 24.98 20.43 37.97
N MET A 29 24.01 19.74 37.38
CA MET A 29 24.25 19.00 36.14
C MET A 29 24.05 19.90 34.92
N TYR A 30 25.17 20.21 34.27
CA TYR A 30 25.25 20.65 32.89
C TYR A 30 24.68 19.55 31.97
N TYR A 31 23.71 19.88 31.12
CA TYR A 31 23.32 19.03 30.00
C TYR A 31 24.35 19.17 28.88
N GLY A 32 25.31 18.24 28.84
CA GLY A 32 26.16 18.01 27.68
C GLY A 32 25.37 17.31 26.58
N GLN A 33 25.59 17.73 25.32
CA GLN A 33 25.09 17.01 24.15
C GLN A 33 25.69 15.61 24.11
N HIS A 34 24.87 14.59 24.30
CA HIS A 34 25.28 13.20 24.10
C HIS A 34 25.16 12.83 22.62
N GLN A 35 26.31 12.72 21.96
CA GLN A 35 26.46 11.89 20.78
C GLN A 35 26.17 10.44 21.18
N TYR A 36 25.26 9.82 20.44
CA TYR A 36 24.88 8.42 20.62
C TYR A 36 26.06 7.50 20.25
N ILE A 37 26.73 6.93 21.25
CA ILE A 37 27.74 5.88 21.08
C ILE A 37 27.03 4.53 21.16
N GLN A 38 27.04 3.78 20.07
CA GLN A 38 26.56 2.39 20.03
C GLN A 38 27.47 1.45 20.85
N PRO A 39 26.93 0.38 21.45
CA PRO A 39 27.70 -0.56 22.27
C PRO A 39 28.73 -1.33 21.45
N HIS A 40 29.98 -1.30 21.91
CA HIS A 40 31.06 -2.18 21.46
C HIS A 40 30.78 -3.61 21.94
N TYR A 41 30.54 -4.53 21.01
CA TYR A 41 30.62 -5.96 21.28
C TYR A 41 32.00 -6.50 20.88
N GLY A 42 32.53 -7.38 21.71
CA GLY A 42 33.92 -7.81 21.76
C GLY A 42 34.44 -8.53 20.52
N GLN A 43 35.74 -8.36 20.30
CA GLN A 43 36.54 -9.06 19.29
C GLN A 43 36.71 -10.53 19.66
N THR A 44 35.98 -11.41 18.99
CA THR A 44 36.44 -12.77 18.72
C THR A 44 36.17 -13.07 17.26
N SER A 45 37.24 -13.18 16.47
CA SER A 45 37.20 -13.55 15.06
C SER A 45 36.50 -14.91 14.90
N PRO A 46 35.35 -15.01 14.22
CA PRO A 46 34.85 -16.30 13.78
C PRO A 46 35.76 -16.84 12.66
N PRO A 47 35.93 -18.16 12.54
CA PRO A 47 36.66 -18.77 11.42
C PRO A 47 35.93 -18.46 10.10
N PRO A 48 36.65 -18.37 8.97
CA PRO A 48 36.06 -18.04 7.68
C PRO A 48 35.04 -19.09 7.28
N LEU A 49 33.77 -18.69 7.21
CA LEU A 49 32.71 -19.41 6.53
C LEU A 49 33.02 -19.40 5.03
N ILE A 50 33.55 -20.52 4.54
CA ILE A 50 33.60 -20.82 3.11
C ILE A 50 32.15 -21.11 2.72
N ALA A 51 31.52 -20.17 1.99
CA ALA A 51 30.27 -20.42 1.33
C ALA A 51 30.52 -21.45 0.23
N GLU A 52 30.10 -22.71 0.46
CA GLU A 52 29.98 -23.68 -0.62
C GLU A 52 28.99 -23.11 -1.64
N LEU A 53 29.54 -22.73 -2.81
CA LEU A 53 28.76 -22.38 -3.97
C LEU A 53 27.88 -23.59 -4.34
N PRO A 54 26.58 -23.40 -4.63
CA PRO A 54 25.75 -24.48 -5.13
C PRO A 54 26.41 -25.05 -6.39
N ALA A 55 26.48 -26.39 -6.46
CA ALA A 55 27.05 -27.08 -7.59
C ALA A 55 26.50 -26.51 -8.91
N PRO A 56 27.34 -26.29 -9.93
CA PRO A 56 26.90 -25.77 -11.21
C PRO A 56 25.75 -26.64 -11.73
N MET A 57 24.63 -26.00 -12.06
CA MET A 57 23.50 -26.71 -12.66
C MET A 57 23.99 -27.48 -13.89
N PRO A 58 23.50 -28.71 -14.10
CA PRO A 58 23.84 -29.46 -15.30
C PRO A 58 23.49 -28.61 -16.54
N PRO A 59 24.32 -28.64 -17.60
CA PRO A 59 24.04 -27.90 -18.81
C PRO A 59 22.64 -28.26 -19.31
N ALA A 60 21.83 -27.24 -19.58
CA ALA A 60 20.49 -27.43 -20.11
C ALA A 60 20.57 -28.33 -21.35
N PRO A 61 19.69 -29.34 -21.47
CA PRO A 61 19.69 -30.21 -22.64
C PRO A 61 19.56 -29.34 -23.88
N PRO A 62 20.32 -29.61 -24.95
CA PRO A 62 20.23 -28.84 -26.18
C PRO A 62 18.78 -28.90 -26.65
N THR A 63 18.10 -27.75 -26.64
CA THR A 63 16.79 -27.61 -27.26
C THR A 63 17.02 -27.71 -28.76
N THR A 64 16.96 -28.92 -29.29
CA THR A 64 17.02 -29.21 -30.72
C THR A 64 15.65 -28.89 -31.32
N THR A 65 15.29 -27.61 -31.34
CA THR A 65 14.21 -27.15 -32.20
C THR A 65 14.80 -27.16 -33.62
N PRO A 66 14.31 -27.99 -34.55
CA PRO A 66 14.86 -28.04 -35.90
C PRO A 66 14.77 -26.65 -36.56
N ASP A 67 15.77 -26.26 -37.36
CA ASP A 67 15.79 -24.97 -38.06
C ASP A 67 14.51 -24.72 -38.90
N GLN A 68 13.88 -25.81 -39.35
CA GLN A 68 12.60 -25.74 -40.06
C GLN A 68 11.45 -25.29 -39.15
N GLN A 69 11.39 -25.79 -37.92
CA GLN A 69 10.39 -25.39 -36.94
C GLN A 69 10.60 -23.93 -36.49
N LEU A 70 11.85 -23.49 -36.33
CA LEU A 70 12.18 -22.07 -36.07
C LEU A 70 11.67 -21.13 -37.17
N LYS A 71 11.81 -21.54 -38.45
CA LYS A 71 11.26 -20.77 -39.59
C LYS A 71 9.74 -20.76 -39.61
N GLU A 72 9.10 -21.87 -39.24
CA GLU A 72 7.64 -21.96 -39.15
C GLU A 72 7.10 -21.08 -38.01
N ASP A 73 7.77 -21.07 -36.85
CA ASP A 73 7.43 -20.23 -35.70
C ASP A 73 7.62 -18.73 -36.02
N GLU A 74 8.68 -18.37 -36.75
CA GLU A 74 8.91 -16.99 -37.21
C GLU A 74 7.83 -16.53 -38.20
N LEU A 75 7.46 -17.39 -39.16
CA LEU A 75 6.35 -17.13 -40.09
C LEU A 75 5.00 -16.97 -39.36
N LEU A 76 4.75 -17.81 -38.35
CA LEU A 76 3.54 -17.73 -37.53
C LEU A 76 3.50 -16.43 -36.73
N ALA A 77 4.61 -16.05 -36.10
CA ALA A 77 4.73 -14.79 -35.36
C ALA A 77 4.47 -13.58 -36.26
N HIS A 78 5.05 -13.55 -37.46
CA HIS A 78 4.83 -12.47 -38.42
C HIS A 78 3.36 -12.42 -38.90
N LYS A 79 2.71 -13.58 -39.08
CA LYS A 79 1.29 -13.67 -39.44
C LYS A 79 0.37 -13.15 -38.32
N ILE A 80 0.66 -13.48 -37.07
CA ILE A 80 -0.08 -12.96 -35.90
C ILE A 80 0.05 -11.44 -35.82
N GLN A 81 1.28 -10.92 -35.97
CA GLN A 81 1.53 -9.48 -35.96
C GLN A 81 0.76 -8.74 -37.07
N GLN A 82 0.69 -9.30 -38.28
CA GLN A 82 -0.11 -8.72 -39.36
C GLN A 82 -1.61 -8.71 -39.06
N LEU A 83 -2.14 -9.75 -38.40
CA LEU A 83 -3.54 -9.80 -37.99
C LEU A 83 -3.85 -8.73 -36.93
N GLU A 84 -2.95 -8.51 -35.98
CA GLU A 84 -3.10 -7.45 -34.97
C GLU A 84 -3.09 -6.05 -35.59
N VAL A 85 -2.15 -5.77 -36.50
CA VAL A 85 -2.09 -4.49 -37.22
C VAL A 85 -3.35 -4.24 -38.05
N ASN A 86 -3.86 -5.28 -38.73
CA ASN A 86 -5.09 -5.19 -39.49
C ASN A 86 -6.32 -4.96 -38.59
N GLU A 87 -6.39 -5.59 -37.42
CA GLU A 87 -7.46 -5.38 -36.45
C GLU A 87 -7.46 -3.95 -35.89
N VAL A 88 -6.27 -3.41 -35.57
CA VAL A 88 -6.13 -2.01 -35.15
C VAL A 88 -6.61 -1.07 -36.25
N ARG A 89 -6.21 -1.30 -37.51
CA ARG A 89 -6.66 -0.51 -38.66
C ARG A 89 -8.18 -0.58 -38.83
N ARG A 90 -8.78 -1.77 -38.69
CA ARG A 90 -10.23 -1.98 -38.76
C ARG A 90 -10.96 -1.17 -37.68
N ARG A 91 -10.47 -1.20 -36.43
CA ARG A 91 -11.03 -0.40 -35.32
C ARG A 91 -10.93 1.10 -35.57
N SER A 92 -9.81 1.57 -36.12
CA SER A 92 -9.64 2.99 -36.49
C SER A 92 -10.61 3.42 -37.60
N SER A 93 -10.83 2.58 -38.62
CA SER A 93 -11.80 2.88 -39.69
C SER A 93 -13.26 2.90 -39.21
N SER A 94 -13.62 2.02 -38.27
CA SER A 94 -14.98 1.99 -37.69
C SER A 94 -15.28 3.22 -36.83
N ALA A 95 -14.26 3.80 -36.18
CA ALA A 95 -14.42 4.99 -35.35
C ALA A 95 -14.61 6.29 -36.17
N ALA A 96 -14.08 6.33 -37.41
CA ALA A 96 -14.18 7.50 -38.28
C ALA A 96 -15.57 7.66 -38.93
N ASN A 97 -16.38 6.60 -39.01
CA ASN A 97 -17.62 6.61 -39.80
C ASN A 97 -18.86 7.12 -39.03
N TYR A 98 -18.73 7.48 -37.74
CA TYR A 98 -19.85 8.00 -36.93
C TYR A 98 -19.99 9.54 -36.93
N GLN A 99 -19.18 10.27 -37.71
CA GLN A 99 -19.24 11.75 -37.77
C GLN A 99 -20.02 12.33 -38.96
N GLN A 100 -20.75 11.52 -39.73
CA GLN A 100 -21.58 12.03 -40.84
C GLN A 100 -23.01 11.51 -40.75
N LEU A 101 -23.81 12.10 -39.85
CA LEU A 101 -25.27 12.03 -39.94
C LEU A 101 -25.82 13.47 -40.11
N PRO A 102 -26.54 13.76 -41.21
CA PRO A 102 -27.12 15.07 -41.43
C PRO A 102 -28.34 15.27 -40.52
N SER A 103 -28.30 16.33 -39.71
CA SER A 103 -29.44 16.78 -38.91
C SER A 103 -30.38 17.61 -39.79
N SER A 104 -31.50 17.05 -40.20
CA SER A 104 -32.61 17.75 -40.84
C SER A 104 -33.92 17.35 -40.17
N VAL A 105 -34.44 18.18 -39.27
CA VAL A 105 -35.86 18.14 -38.89
C VAL A 105 -36.39 19.56 -38.74
N LEU A 106 -37.52 19.79 -39.43
CA LEU A 106 -38.29 21.01 -39.54
C LEU A 106 -38.78 21.54 -38.19
N SER A 107 -38.78 22.87 -38.04
CA SER A 107 -39.43 23.58 -36.94
C SER A 107 -40.46 24.55 -37.51
N THR A 108 -41.74 24.34 -37.20
CA THR A 108 -42.86 25.23 -37.49
C THR A 108 -43.10 26.19 -36.32
N SER A 109 -43.21 27.48 -36.63
CA SER A 109 -43.62 28.60 -35.76
C SER A 109 -45.17 28.68 -35.70
N PRO A 110 -45.80 29.37 -34.71
CA PRO A 110 -45.99 30.82 -34.83
C PRO A 110 -45.87 31.66 -33.54
N GLN A 111 -45.30 32.85 -33.73
CA GLN A 111 -45.66 34.18 -33.20
C GLN A 111 -45.70 34.49 -31.68
N GLY A 112 -44.86 35.46 -31.31
CA GLY A 112 -44.99 36.33 -30.13
C GLY A 112 -43.90 37.40 -30.15
N GLN A 113 -44.27 38.67 -29.98
CA GLN A 113 -43.54 39.86 -30.41
C GLN A 113 -42.43 40.36 -29.46
N SER A 114 -41.52 41.14 -30.04
CA SER A 114 -40.83 42.35 -29.50
C SER A 114 -39.41 42.24 -28.89
N PRO A 115 -38.61 43.32 -29.02
CA PRO A 115 -37.16 43.26 -29.28
C PRO A 115 -36.30 43.80 -28.12
N LEU A 116 -35.00 43.47 -28.10
CA LEU A 116 -33.84 44.39 -28.02
C LEU A 116 -32.56 43.76 -27.45
N LEU A 117 -31.45 44.21 -28.07
CA LEU A 117 -30.06 44.33 -27.59
C LEU A 117 -29.07 43.16 -27.74
N HIS A 118 -28.14 43.40 -28.67
CA HIS A 118 -26.69 43.16 -28.67
C HIS A 118 -26.10 42.04 -27.79
N HIS A 119 -25.37 41.11 -28.42
CA HIS A 119 -23.91 41.14 -28.30
C HIS A 119 -23.18 40.34 -29.39
N GLN A 120 -22.05 40.91 -29.81
CA GLN A 120 -21.06 40.41 -30.77
C GLN A 120 -20.53 39.02 -30.43
N SER A 121 -20.36 38.17 -31.45
CA SER A 121 -19.54 36.95 -31.40
C SER A 121 -18.44 37.07 -32.44
N SER A 122 -17.20 37.20 -31.96
CA SER A 122 -15.98 37.17 -32.76
C SER A 122 -15.47 35.75 -32.87
N GLN A 123 -15.54 35.16 -34.07
CA GLN A 123 -14.83 33.94 -34.42
C GLN A 123 -13.36 34.25 -34.75
N PRO A 124 -12.38 33.47 -34.25
CA PRO A 124 -11.05 33.46 -34.82
C PRO A 124 -10.89 32.33 -35.84
N PHE A 125 -10.43 32.77 -37.01
CA PHE A 125 -9.91 32.05 -38.16
C PHE A 125 -9.03 30.82 -37.81
N ARG A 126 -9.30 29.70 -38.50
CA ARG A 126 -8.31 28.63 -38.75
C ARG A 126 -7.85 28.73 -40.21
N PRO A 127 -6.54 28.71 -40.52
CA PRO A 127 -6.08 28.62 -41.89
C PRO A 127 -6.10 27.17 -42.39
N HIS A 128 -6.63 27.01 -43.60
CA HIS A 128 -6.63 25.79 -44.40
C HIS A 128 -5.23 25.52 -44.97
N SER A 129 -4.70 24.31 -44.79
CA SER A 129 -3.57 23.80 -45.56
C SER A 129 -4.08 23.14 -46.84
N GLN A 130 -3.66 23.71 -47.99
CA GLN A 130 -3.97 23.27 -49.33
C GLN A 130 -3.22 21.99 -49.71
N SER A 131 -3.90 21.10 -50.43
CA SER A 131 -3.32 19.93 -51.11
C SER A 131 -2.74 20.33 -52.46
N ILE A 132 -1.56 19.82 -52.80
CA ILE A 132 -1.02 19.84 -54.16
C ILE A 132 -0.85 18.37 -54.60
N SER A 133 -1.50 18.03 -55.71
CA SER A 133 -1.31 16.79 -56.48
C SER A 133 -0.51 17.12 -57.77
N PRO A 134 -0.19 16.15 -58.65
CA PRO A 134 1.18 15.70 -58.86
C PRO A 134 1.73 16.10 -60.23
N ALA A 135 3.05 16.20 -60.35
CA ALA A 135 3.73 16.31 -61.63
C ALA A 135 4.43 14.98 -61.98
N ALA A 136 4.26 14.60 -63.24
CA ALA A 136 4.68 13.35 -63.85
C ALA A 136 6.21 13.20 -63.95
N ALA A 137 6.69 11.97 -63.78
CA ALA A 137 7.92 11.51 -64.42
C ALA A 137 7.82 10.01 -64.72
N VAL A 138 7.86 9.70 -66.01
CA VAL A 138 8.10 8.38 -66.59
C VAL A 138 9.60 8.09 -66.48
N PHE A 139 10.02 6.94 -65.93
CA PHE A 139 11.13 6.08 -66.43
C PHE A 139 11.37 4.85 -65.51
N THR A 140 11.15 3.67 -66.09
CA THR A 140 11.80 2.33 -65.99
C THR A 140 12.10 1.60 -64.65
N PRO A 141 12.02 0.25 -64.63
CA PRO A 141 12.18 -0.59 -63.44
C PRO A 141 13.60 -1.18 -63.32
N GLY A 142 14.16 -1.18 -62.11
CA GLY A 142 15.31 -2.03 -61.79
C GLY A 142 16.09 -1.59 -60.56
N SER A 143 16.28 -2.56 -59.64
CA SER A 143 17.36 -2.63 -58.64
C SER A 143 17.19 -1.91 -57.28
N ILE A 144 16.70 -2.70 -56.32
CA ILE A 144 17.31 -3.01 -55.00
C ILE A 144 18.30 -1.97 -54.44
N GLY A 145 17.92 -1.35 -53.32
CA GLY A 145 18.80 -0.61 -52.43
C GLY A 145 18.06 -0.16 -51.16
N ALA A 146 18.24 -0.89 -50.08
CA ALA A 146 17.67 -0.58 -48.77
C ALA A 146 18.33 0.67 -48.15
N THR A 147 17.54 1.55 -47.56
CA THR A 147 17.99 2.60 -46.63
C THR A 147 17.33 2.39 -45.26
N PRO A 148 18.01 2.78 -44.15
CA PRO A 148 17.72 2.28 -42.82
C PRO A 148 16.54 3.02 -42.17
N LEU A 149 15.62 2.24 -41.60
CA LEU A 149 14.46 2.71 -40.85
C LEU A 149 14.84 3.00 -39.39
N GLU A 150 14.32 4.13 -38.91
CA GLU A 150 14.37 4.65 -37.56
C GLU A 150 13.93 3.64 -36.50
N HIS A 151 14.55 3.76 -35.32
CA HIS A 151 14.28 2.94 -34.15
C HIS A 151 12.93 3.28 -33.51
N SER A 152 11.98 2.35 -33.58
CA SER A 152 10.86 2.26 -32.63
C SER A 152 11.34 1.56 -31.35
N PRO A 153 11.22 2.15 -30.14
CA PRO A 153 11.40 1.40 -28.91
C PRO A 153 10.03 1.06 -28.33
N SER A 154 9.71 -0.24 -28.22
CA SER A 154 8.96 -0.81 -27.08
C SER A 154 8.60 -2.26 -27.34
N LEU A 155 9.52 -3.17 -27.01
CA LEU A 155 9.17 -4.53 -26.59
C LEU A 155 9.96 -4.82 -25.32
N LEU A 156 9.24 -5.08 -24.23
CA LEU A 156 9.78 -5.40 -22.92
C LEU A 156 10.40 -6.81 -22.96
N PRO A 157 11.64 -7.03 -22.50
CA PRO A 157 12.10 -8.36 -22.17
C PRO A 157 11.57 -8.75 -20.79
N GLU A 158 11.00 -9.95 -20.71
CA GLU A 158 10.78 -10.68 -19.47
C GLU A 158 12.13 -10.83 -18.74
N VAL A 159 12.20 -10.38 -17.49
CA VAL A 159 13.43 -10.41 -16.68
C VAL A 159 13.64 -11.83 -16.15
N VAL A 160 14.33 -12.65 -16.94
CA VAL A 160 15.03 -13.83 -16.42
C VAL A 160 16.33 -13.33 -15.78
N THR A 161 16.44 -13.44 -14.46
CA THR A 161 17.69 -13.18 -13.73
C THR A 161 18.77 -14.18 -14.18
N ARG A 162 19.55 -13.83 -15.20
CA ARG A 162 20.81 -14.52 -15.51
C ARG A 162 21.90 -14.03 -14.54
N PRO A 163 22.60 -14.91 -13.82
CA PRO A 163 23.79 -14.54 -13.08
C PRO A 163 24.85 -14.02 -14.07
N ARG A 164 25.20 -12.74 -13.97
CA ARG A 164 26.28 -12.17 -14.78
C ARG A 164 27.60 -12.50 -14.09
N ALA A 165 28.28 -13.54 -14.55
CA ALA A 165 29.66 -13.82 -14.16
C ALA A 165 30.55 -12.64 -14.61
N SER A 166 30.98 -11.83 -13.66
CA SER A 166 31.96 -10.76 -13.89
C SER A 166 33.33 -11.39 -14.05
N LEU A 167 33.75 -11.63 -15.29
CA LEU A 167 35.13 -11.97 -15.64
C LEU A 167 35.96 -10.67 -15.65
N TYR A 168 36.28 -10.15 -14.47
CA TYR A 168 37.43 -9.25 -14.31
C TYR A 168 38.63 -10.10 -13.91
N ASN A 169 39.60 -10.18 -14.82
CA ASN A 169 40.90 -10.78 -14.61
C ASN A 169 41.84 -9.71 -14.03
N PRO A 170 42.28 -9.78 -12.75
CA PRO A 170 43.25 -8.85 -12.22
C PRO A 170 44.65 -9.46 -12.39
N GLN A 171 45.35 -9.08 -13.46
CA GLN A 171 46.79 -9.20 -13.52
C GLN A 171 47.41 -7.83 -13.74
N SER A 172 47.68 -7.12 -12.64
CA SER A 172 48.74 -6.12 -12.59
C SER A 172 49.37 -6.14 -11.19
N PRO A 173 50.67 -6.44 -11.07
CA PRO A 173 51.40 -6.33 -9.81
C PRO A 173 52.13 -4.99 -9.78
N SER A 174 51.53 -3.94 -9.22
CA SER A 174 52.33 -2.81 -8.71
C SER A 174 51.59 -1.93 -7.73
N GLU A 175 52.29 -1.62 -6.63
CA GLU A 175 52.12 -0.49 -5.71
C GLU A 175 51.14 -0.65 -4.55
N ASN A 176 51.71 -1.21 -3.48
CA ASN A 176 51.28 -1.08 -2.10
C ASN A 176 51.21 0.40 -1.69
N LEU A 177 50.00 0.96 -1.68
CA LEU A 177 49.66 2.07 -0.78
C LEU A 177 48.57 1.58 0.17
N PRO A 178 48.74 1.72 1.50
CA PRO A 178 47.71 1.37 2.46
C PRO A 178 46.61 2.42 2.39
N ILE A 179 45.67 2.26 1.46
CA ILE A 179 44.40 2.98 1.52
C ILE A 179 43.69 2.44 2.77
N PRO A 180 43.34 3.28 3.76
CA PRO A 180 42.51 2.84 4.87
C PRO A 180 41.16 2.45 4.28
N VAL A 181 40.95 1.14 4.10
CA VAL A 181 39.63 0.60 3.81
C VAL A 181 38.81 0.90 5.05
N LEU A 182 38.00 1.96 4.98
CA LEU A 182 36.90 2.20 5.92
C LEU A 182 36.13 0.89 5.98
N GLN A 183 36.27 0.15 7.08
CA GLN A 183 35.54 -1.09 7.31
C GLN A 183 34.07 -0.76 7.12
N GLU A 184 33.53 -1.23 6.00
CA GLU A 184 32.13 -1.09 5.66
C GLU A 184 31.35 -1.74 6.80
N ARG A 185 30.65 -0.91 7.56
CA ARG A 185 29.94 -1.30 8.77
C ARG A 185 28.95 -2.39 8.35
N GLN A 186 29.19 -3.64 8.75
CA GLN A 186 28.26 -4.73 8.46
C GLN A 186 26.95 -4.45 9.18
N ILE A 187 26.01 -3.85 8.47
CA ILE A 187 24.62 -3.74 8.92
C ILE A 187 24.08 -5.18 8.91
N PRO A 188 23.50 -5.68 10.01
CA PRO A 188 22.89 -7.00 10.04
C PRO A 188 21.93 -7.14 8.84
N PRO A 189 21.97 -8.26 8.10
CA PRO A 189 21.07 -8.45 6.97
C PRO A 189 19.62 -8.29 7.46
N PRO A 190 18.76 -7.57 6.72
CA PRO A 190 17.36 -7.43 7.09
C PRO A 190 16.73 -8.82 7.18
N PRO A 191 15.78 -9.04 8.12
CA PRO A 191 15.08 -10.33 8.23
C PRO A 191 14.42 -10.70 6.90
N SER A 192 14.52 -11.98 6.51
CA SER A 192 13.90 -12.49 5.30
C SER A 192 12.38 -12.32 5.33
N ILE A 193 11.78 -11.91 4.21
CA ILE A 193 10.33 -11.72 4.08
C ILE A 193 9.64 -13.08 4.28
N PRO A 194 8.74 -13.22 5.27
CA PRO A 194 7.95 -14.45 5.42
C PRO A 194 7.05 -14.62 4.20
N LEU A 195 7.12 -15.79 3.55
CA LEU A 195 6.27 -16.12 2.39
C LEU A 195 4.84 -16.51 2.79
N ASP A 196 4.67 -17.01 4.01
CA ASP A 196 3.38 -17.42 4.55
C ASP A 196 2.65 -16.24 5.23
N PRO A 197 1.36 -16.02 4.95
CA PRO A 197 0.57 -14.96 5.56
C PRO A 197 0.64 -14.97 7.10
N LEU A 198 0.49 -16.13 7.77
CA LEU A 198 0.49 -16.19 9.24
C LEU A 198 1.82 -15.68 9.82
N SER A 199 2.92 -16.10 9.20
CA SER A 199 4.26 -15.65 9.56
C SER A 199 4.44 -14.13 9.33
N LEU A 200 3.85 -13.57 8.28
CA LEU A 200 3.87 -12.12 8.00
C LEU A 200 3.06 -11.32 9.02
N SER A 201 1.88 -11.82 9.43
CA SER A 201 1.08 -11.18 10.48
C SER A 201 1.80 -11.18 11.82
N LEU A 202 2.42 -12.32 12.19
CA LEU A 202 3.26 -12.39 13.40
C LEU A 202 4.46 -11.45 13.32
N TYR A 203 5.12 -11.39 12.16
CA TYR A 203 6.21 -10.46 11.92
C TYR A 203 5.78 -8.99 12.13
N LEU A 204 4.64 -8.59 11.56
CA LEU A 204 4.13 -7.23 11.74
C LEU A 204 3.82 -6.90 13.21
N GLU A 205 3.25 -7.83 13.98
CA GLU A 205 2.94 -7.62 15.40
C GLU A 205 4.18 -7.66 16.31
N GLN A 206 5.29 -8.22 15.81
CA GLN A 206 6.56 -8.26 16.52
C GLN A 206 7.42 -7.03 16.19
N HIS A 207 7.52 -6.67 14.91
CA HIS A 207 8.44 -5.64 14.42
C HIS A 207 7.75 -4.30 14.16
N HIS A 208 6.41 -4.27 14.10
CA HIS A 208 5.59 -3.10 13.79
C HIS A 208 5.96 -2.39 12.49
N GLN A 209 6.65 -3.10 11.59
CA GLN A 209 7.25 -2.56 10.38
C GLN A 209 6.99 -3.49 9.22
N VAL A 210 6.75 -2.95 8.04
CA VAL A 210 6.71 -3.75 6.81
C VAL A 210 8.13 -4.21 6.45
N PRO A 211 8.36 -5.49 6.11
CA PRO A 211 9.68 -5.98 5.69
C PRO A 211 10.30 -5.16 4.55
N TYR A 212 11.61 -5.01 4.59
CA TYR A 212 12.37 -4.39 3.50
C TYR A 212 12.68 -5.45 2.43
N PRO A 213 12.39 -5.18 1.15
CA PRO A 213 12.95 -5.97 0.07
C PRO A 213 14.48 -5.87 0.10
N HIS A 214 15.16 -7.02 0.17
CA HIS A 214 16.62 -7.11 0.29
C HIS A 214 17.36 -6.48 -0.89
N GLN A 215 16.71 -6.45 -2.05
CA GLN A 215 17.20 -5.82 -3.27
C GLN A 215 17.12 -4.28 -3.26
N TRP A 216 16.43 -3.66 -2.29
CA TRP A 216 16.30 -2.21 -2.22
C TRP A 216 17.39 -1.60 -1.35
N VAL A 217 18.29 -0.84 -1.98
CA VAL A 217 19.29 -0.02 -1.28
C VAL A 217 18.68 1.34 -0.98
N LEU A 218 18.51 1.65 0.30
CA LEU A 218 17.83 2.85 0.75
C LEU A 218 18.80 3.84 1.39
N PHE A 219 18.91 5.02 0.79
CA PHE A 219 19.64 6.15 1.37
C PHE A 219 18.92 6.68 2.62
N PRO A 220 19.61 7.32 3.58
CA PRO A 220 18.95 7.94 4.73
C PRO A 220 17.79 8.85 4.33
N ALA A 221 16.70 8.81 5.10
CA ALA A 221 15.59 9.72 4.88
C ALA A 221 16.00 11.15 5.26
N ILE A 222 15.74 12.11 4.38
CA ILE A 222 15.97 13.54 4.61
C ILE A 222 14.71 14.25 5.10
N SER A 223 13.53 13.68 4.83
CA SER A 223 12.24 14.15 5.34
C SER A 223 11.31 12.96 5.50
N THR A 224 10.42 13.04 6.48
CA THR A 224 9.43 12.02 6.78
C THR A 224 8.08 12.68 6.93
N PHE A 225 7.04 12.08 6.35
CA PHE A 225 5.67 12.52 6.52
C PHE A 225 4.80 11.35 6.95
N HIS A 226 3.88 11.61 7.86
CA HIS A 226 2.94 10.65 8.42
C HIS A 226 1.53 10.98 7.94
N THR A 227 0.79 9.94 7.58
CA THR A 227 -0.60 10.10 7.15
C THR A 227 -1.52 10.39 8.34
N GLN A 228 -2.54 11.20 8.08
CA GLN A 228 -3.64 11.49 8.96
C GLN A 228 -4.92 11.31 8.14
N ILE A 229 -5.51 10.13 8.25
CA ILE A 229 -6.75 9.80 7.55
C ILE A 229 -7.91 10.19 8.45
N ASN A 230 -8.77 11.08 7.95
CA ASN A 230 -10.07 11.32 8.55
C ASN A 230 -11.02 10.29 7.92
N PRO A 231 -11.46 9.28 8.68
CA PRO A 231 -12.35 8.29 8.14
C PRO A 231 -13.64 8.95 7.67
N SER A 232 -14.23 8.36 6.62
CA SER A 232 -15.46 8.86 6.04
C SER A 232 -16.65 8.68 6.99
N ALA A 233 -17.81 9.22 6.55
CA ALA A 233 -19.08 9.14 7.27
C ALA A 233 -19.41 7.71 7.76
N PRO A 234 -20.28 7.58 8.77
CA PRO A 234 -20.76 6.28 9.26
C PRO A 234 -21.21 5.38 8.10
N GLY A 235 -20.83 4.11 8.17
CA GLY A 235 -21.15 3.11 7.13
C GLY A 235 -20.08 2.93 6.04
N THR A 236 -18.96 3.65 6.11
CA THR A 236 -17.82 3.44 5.21
C THR A 236 -16.83 2.39 5.71
N SER A 237 -16.03 1.86 4.78
CA SER A 237 -14.97 0.88 4.99
C SER A 237 -13.61 1.44 4.56
N TRP A 238 -12.51 0.78 4.96
CA TRP A 238 -11.16 1.15 4.54
C TRP A 238 -10.93 1.19 3.02
N LEU A 239 -11.74 0.43 2.26
CA LEU A 239 -11.68 0.37 0.80
C LEU A 239 -12.41 1.56 0.15
N ASP A 240 -13.25 2.27 0.89
CA ASP A 240 -13.90 3.48 0.41
C ASP A 240 -12.93 4.65 0.32
N THR A 241 -13.26 5.62 -0.52
CA THR A 241 -12.46 6.84 -0.64
C THR A 241 -12.73 7.71 0.59
N PRO A 242 -11.70 8.11 1.37
CA PRO A 242 -11.89 8.99 2.51
C PRO A 242 -12.38 10.37 2.02
N GLN A 243 -13.09 11.13 2.86
CA GLN A 243 -13.47 12.50 2.51
C GLN A 243 -12.24 13.41 2.41
N SER A 244 -11.27 13.21 3.31
CA SER A 244 -9.99 13.90 3.32
C SER A 244 -8.89 13.00 3.85
N CYS A 245 -7.67 13.28 3.39
CA CYS A 245 -6.44 12.67 3.88
C CYS A 245 -5.41 13.78 4.01
N ALA A 246 -4.55 13.73 5.02
CA ALA A 246 -3.51 14.72 5.20
C ALA A 246 -2.18 14.07 5.52
N TRP A 247 -1.08 14.72 5.18
CA TRP A 247 0.28 14.29 5.49
C TRP A 247 1.03 15.40 6.20
N GLY A 248 1.66 15.09 7.33
CA GLY A 248 2.38 16.06 8.15
C GLY A 248 3.70 15.50 8.68
N LYS A 249 4.59 16.37 9.17
CA LYS A 249 5.87 15.97 9.80
C LYS A 249 5.68 15.32 11.17
N SER A 250 4.58 15.61 11.87
CA SER A 250 4.29 15.07 13.20
C SER A 250 3.43 13.82 13.11
N ARG A 251 3.71 12.85 13.98
CA ARG A 251 2.90 11.63 14.11
C ARG A 251 1.52 11.94 14.65
N ARG A 252 0.60 10.99 14.53
CA ARG A 252 -0.75 11.17 15.08
C ARG A 252 -0.73 11.30 16.61
N SER A 253 0.07 10.47 17.29
CA SER A 253 0.24 10.50 18.75
C SER A 253 0.84 11.82 19.25
N GLU A 254 1.79 12.38 18.50
CA GLU A 254 2.41 13.68 18.80
C GLU A 254 1.47 14.85 18.52
N SER A 255 0.72 14.79 17.41
CA SER A 255 -0.21 15.83 16.99
C SER A 255 -1.35 16.05 17.99
N GLN A 256 -1.72 15.02 18.76
CA GLN A 256 -2.70 15.17 19.85
C GLN A 256 -2.16 16.03 20.99
N ARG A 257 -0.85 15.98 21.26
CA ARG A 257 -0.20 16.77 22.32
C ARG A 257 0.12 18.18 21.83
N LYS A 258 0.59 18.28 20.58
CA LYS A 258 0.95 19.54 19.93
C LYS A 258 0.49 19.50 18.48
N PRO A 259 -0.71 20.01 18.17
CA PRO A 259 -1.21 19.98 16.80
C PRO A 259 -0.30 20.81 15.90
N SER A 260 0.35 20.15 14.94
CA SER A 260 1.02 20.80 13.82
C SER A 260 0.10 20.75 12.60
N PRO A 261 0.00 21.83 11.81
CA PRO A 261 -0.77 21.78 10.57
C PRO A 261 -0.20 20.71 9.63
N ALA A 262 -1.09 20.02 8.92
CA ALA A 262 -0.66 19.12 7.86
C ALA A 262 0.01 19.92 6.73
N ILE A 263 1.04 19.33 6.14
CA ILE A 263 1.79 19.94 5.04
C ILE A 263 1.05 19.71 3.73
N PHE A 264 0.53 18.50 3.51
CA PHE A 264 -0.27 18.15 2.35
C PHE A 264 -1.67 17.76 2.79
N THR A 265 -2.70 18.27 2.13
CA THR A 265 -4.10 17.95 2.42
C THR A 265 -4.84 17.63 1.14
N PHE A 266 -5.43 16.44 1.09
CA PHE A 266 -6.27 15.94 0.02
C PHE A 266 -7.75 16.15 0.35
N VAL A 267 -8.48 16.69 -0.63
CA VAL A 267 -9.95 16.73 -0.62
C VAL A 267 -10.43 15.88 -1.78
N PHE A 268 -11.08 14.76 -1.46
CA PHE A 268 -11.60 13.83 -2.45
C PHE A 268 -13.00 14.26 -2.90
N LYS A 269 -13.22 14.19 -4.21
CA LYS A 269 -14.49 14.50 -4.86
C LYS A 269 -15.04 13.23 -5.47
N THR A 270 -16.01 12.64 -4.78
CA THR A 270 -16.81 11.54 -5.30
C THR A 270 -18.11 12.07 -5.89
N THR A 271 -18.21 12.06 -7.23
CA THR A 271 -19.48 12.34 -7.90
C THR A 271 -20.24 11.03 -8.09
N HIS A 272 -21.12 10.71 -7.14
CA HIS A 272 -22.02 9.55 -7.23
C HIS A 272 -23.24 9.88 -8.12
N GLY A 273 -23.04 9.87 -9.44
CA GLY A 273 -24.13 9.91 -10.41
C GLY A 273 -24.33 8.52 -11.01
N SER A 274 -25.46 7.86 -10.73
CA SER A 274 -25.82 6.52 -11.24
C SER A 274 -25.68 6.36 -12.76
N LEU A 275 -25.86 7.44 -13.52
CA LEU A 275 -25.81 7.45 -14.99
C LEU A 275 -24.43 7.82 -15.57
N ARG A 276 -23.46 8.24 -14.76
CA ARG A 276 -22.16 8.74 -15.26
C ARG A 276 -21.05 7.77 -14.92
N SER A 277 -20.08 7.68 -15.82
CA SER A 277 -18.82 6.96 -15.58
C SER A 277 -18.26 7.32 -14.20
N PRO A 278 -17.82 6.32 -13.40
CA PRO A 278 -17.15 6.58 -12.13
C PRO A 278 -16.03 7.59 -12.33
N LYS A 279 -16.14 8.73 -11.66
CA LYS A 279 -15.12 9.76 -11.67
C LYS A 279 -14.46 9.80 -10.30
N HIS A 280 -13.18 9.45 -10.27
CA HIS A 280 -12.34 9.63 -9.10
C HIS A 280 -11.55 10.92 -9.31
N SER A 281 -11.70 11.87 -8.40
CA SER A 281 -10.94 13.11 -8.48
C SER A 281 -10.62 13.63 -7.10
N TRP A 282 -9.48 14.29 -6.96
CA TRP A 282 -9.08 14.94 -5.72
C TRP A 282 -8.26 16.18 -6.01
N VAL A 283 -8.20 17.05 -5.01
CA VAL A 283 -7.33 18.23 -4.99
C VAL A 283 -6.41 18.12 -3.78
N MET A 284 -5.11 18.16 -4.01
CA MET A 284 -4.10 18.25 -2.97
C MET A 284 -3.64 19.70 -2.85
N SER A 285 -3.87 20.29 -1.69
CA SER A 285 -3.33 21.60 -1.30
C SER A 285 -2.15 21.39 -0.38
N TYR A 286 -1.17 22.29 -0.39
CA TYR A 286 -0.06 22.25 0.56
C TYR A 286 0.24 23.62 1.15
N ALA A 287 0.69 23.61 2.41
CA ALA A 287 1.13 24.82 3.08
C ALA A 287 2.53 25.17 2.58
N GLU A 288 2.62 26.24 1.78
CA GLU A 288 3.90 26.81 1.41
C GLU A 288 4.50 27.42 2.68
N GLU A 289 5.66 26.93 3.14
CA GLU A 289 6.43 27.50 4.25
C GLU A 289 6.97 28.87 3.78
N THR A 290 6.09 29.85 3.62
CA THR A 290 6.48 31.22 3.29
C THR A 290 7.00 31.87 4.58
N PRO A 291 8.29 32.26 4.65
CA PRO A 291 8.80 32.99 5.80
C PRO A 291 7.98 34.28 5.97
N GLU A 292 7.51 34.53 7.20
CA GLU A 292 6.40 35.43 7.59
C GLU A 292 6.53 36.93 7.25
N THR A 293 7.37 37.35 6.30
CA THR A 293 7.86 38.73 6.23
C THR A 293 7.08 39.71 5.36
N SER A 294 5.90 39.40 4.80
CA SER A 294 5.17 40.41 4.01
C SER A 294 3.64 40.39 4.15
N LYS A 295 3.16 41.33 4.97
CA LYS A 295 1.75 41.75 5.08
C LYS A 295 1.25 42.37 3.76
N LYS A 296 0.65 41.56 2.89
CA LYS A 296 -0.45 41.88 1.95
C LYS A 296 -0.65 40.70 0.99
N LEU A 297 -1.25 39.61 1.50
CA LEU A 297 -1.62 38.45 0.69
C LEU A 297 -2.79 38.84 -0.23
N SER A 298 -2.48 39.08 -1.50
CA SER A 298 -3.48 38.90 -2.55
C SER A 298 -3.88 37.41 -2.55
N LYS A 299 -5.13 37.14 -2.88
CA LYS A 299 -5.75 35.80 -2.88
C LYS A 299 -5.20 34.95 -4.04
N SER A 300 -3.88 34.84 -4.17
CA SER A 300 -3.24 33.98 -5.16
C SER A 300 -3.66 32.56 -4.85
N LYS A 301 -4.46 32.00 -5.77
CA LYS A 301 -4.91 30.61 -5.77
C LYS A 301 -3.67 29.74 -5.63
N GLY A 302 -3.44 29.19 -4.42
CA GLY A 302 -2.23 28.46 -4.08
C GLY A 302 -1.94 27.34 -5.07
N ALA A 303 -0.67 27.03 -5.25
CA ALA A 303 -0.23 25.88 -6.04
C ALA A 303 -0.89 24.62 -5.46
N ALA A 304 -1.70 23.96 -6.27
CA ALA A 304 -2.46 22.78 -5.89
C ALA A 304 -2.33 21.74 -7.00
N TRP A 305 -2.13 20.50 -6.58
CA TRP A 305 -2.20 19.35 -7.48
C TRP A 305 -3.65 18.90 -7.61
N THR A 306 -4.09 18.60 -8.82
CA THR A 306 -5.41 18.08 -9.09
C THR A 306 -5.30 16.80 -9.89
N TYR A 307 -6.07 15.80 -9.49
CA TYR A 307 -6.14 14.52 -10.18
C TYR A 307 -7.57 14.25 -10.64
N ASP A 308 -7.70 13.79 -11.88
CA ASP A 308 -8.97 13.36 -12.48
C ASP A 308 -8.77 12.03 -13.21
N LEU A 309 -9.39 10.96 -12.70
CA LEU A 309 -9.49 9.65 -13.32
C LEU A 309 -10.93 9.39 -13.75
N LYS A 310 -11.09 9.01 -15.02
CA LYS A 310 -12.34 8.49 -15.58
C LYS A 310 -12.12 7.08 -16.07
N LEU A 311 -12.96 6.17 -15.59
CA LEU A 311 -13.00 4.78 -16.03
C LEU A 311 -14.20 4.57 -16.95
N ASP A 312 -14.05 3.71 -17.94
CA ASP A 312 -15.16 3.20 -18.71
C ASP A 312 -16.02 2.30 -17.80
N PRO A 313 -17.32 2.62 -17.60
CA PRO A 313 -18.18 1.85 -16.71
C PRO A 313 -18.40 0.40 -17.18
N SER A 314 -18.25 0.12 -18.48
CA SER A 314 -18.50 -1.20 -19.06
C SER A 314 -17.29 -2.14 -18.93
N THR A 315 -16.09 -1.61 -19.16
CA THR A 315 -14.85 -2.40 -19.17
C THR A 315 -14.03 -2.23 -17.89
N GLY A 316 -14.32 -1.20 -17.08
CA GLY A 316 -13.47 -0.78 -15.97
C GLY A 316 -12.15 -0.14 -16.42
N MET A 317 -11.90 -0.04 -17.74
CA MET A 317 -10.63 0.42 -18.27
C MET A 317 -10.49 1.93 -18.19
N ARG A 318 -9.25 2.40 -18.08
CA ARG A 318 -8.92 3.83 -18.07
C ARG A 318 -9.36 4.52 -19.36
N LYS A 319 -10.27 5.50 -19.24
CA LYS A 319 -10.70 6.37 -20.35
C LYS A 319 -9.89 7.67 -20.41
N SER A 320 -9.62 8.27 -19.26
CA SER A 320 -8.74 9.44 -19.14
C SER A 320 -8.15 9.51 -17.75
N GLU A 321 -6.89 9.90 -17.65
CA GLU A 321 -6.20 10.13 -16.38
C GLU A 321 -5.31 11.35 -16.54
N VAL A 322 -5.50 12.33 -15.66
CA VAL A 322 -4.78 13.61 -15.72
C VAL A 322 -4.37 13.99 -14.31
N LEU A 323 -3.07 14.14 -14.10
CA LEU A 323 -2.50 14.83 -12.94
C LEU A 323 -2.01 16.20 -13.41
N SER A 324 -2.41 17.28 -12.77
CA SER A 324 -1.99 18.63 -13.13
C SER A 324 -1.60 19.46 -11.91
N HIS A 325 -0.63 20.34 -12.11
CA HIS A 325 -0.12 21.28 -11.11
C HIS A 325 -0.26 22.72 -11.63
N GLY A 326 -1.28 23.44 -11.15
CA GLY A 326 -1.51 24.83 -11.59
C GLY A 326 -1.68 24.98 -13.12
N ARG A 327 -0.77 25.73 -13.76
CA ARG A 327 -0.74 25.96 -15.22
C ARG A 327 0.31 25.10 -15.95
N GLU A 328 1.01 24.23 -15.23
CA GLU A 328 2.07 23.41 -15.79
C GLU A 328 1.50 22.30 -16.68
N LYS A 329 2.38 21.68 -17.46
CA LYS A 329 2.03 20.52 -18.29
C LYS A 329 1.47 19.41 -17.41
N SER A 330 0.38 18.80 -17.84
CA SER A 330 -0.18 17.64 -17.16
C SER A 330 0.81 16.49 -17.15
N VAL A 331 0.96 15.84 -16.00
CA VAL A 331 1.71 14.60 -15.83
C VAL A 331 0.82 13.44 -16.22
N LEU A 332 1.26 12.65 -17.20
CA LEU A 332 0.60 11.39 -17.56
C LEU A 332 1.19 10.26 -16.71
N THR A 333 0.34 9.65 -15.89
CA THR A 333 0.66 8.45 -15.13
C THR A 333 0.24 7.21 -15.89
N THR A 334 0.93 6.08 -15.67
CA THR A 334 0.56 4.78 -16.22
C THR A 334 0.74 3.71 -15.16
N TYR A 335 -0.39 3.22 -14.66
CA TYR A 335 -0.45 2.13 -13.70
C TYR A 335 -0.38 0.78 -14.42
N VAL A 336 0.41 -0.14 -13.87
CA VAL A 336 0.55 -1.52 -14.35
C VAL A 336 0.43 -2.46 -13.16
N HIS A 337 -0.60 -3.30 -13.17
CA HIS A 337 -0.77 -4.41 -12.24
C HIS A 337 -0.10 -5.66 -12.82
N ALA A 338 1.17 -5.91 -12.49
CA ALA A 338 1.94 -7.01 -13.06
C ALA A 338 1.88 -8.26 -12.15
N MET A 339 2.45 -9.37 -12.64
CA MET A 339 2.44 -10.64 -11.90
C MET A 339 3.30 -10.63 -10.63
N ASN A 340 4.36 -9.83 -10.60
CA ASN A 340 5.37 -9.80 -9.55
C ASN A 340 5.27 -8.55 -8.66
N TYR A 341 4.90 -7.41 -9.22
CA TYR A 341 4.69 -6.16 -8.50
C TYR A 341 3.73 -5.25 -9.25
N ASP A 342 3.20 -4.27 -8.53
CA ASP A 342 2.40 -3.19 -9.09
C ASP A 342 3.32 -1.98 -9.30
N SER A 343 3.07 -1.21 -10.36
CA SER A 343 3.91 -0.05 -10.66
C SER A 343 3.13 1.13 -11.22
N LEU A 344 3.63 2.34 -10.99
CA LEU A 344 3.11 3.58 -11.55
C LEU A 344 4.24 4.37 -12.20
N ARG A 345 4.23 4.45 -13.53
CA ARG A 345 5.22 5.19 -14.33
C ARG A 345 4.73 6.59 -14.67
N PHE A 346 5.61 7.59 -14.65
CA PHE A 346 5.30 8.95 -15.07
C PHE A 346 6.57 9.75 -15.40
N ILE A 347 6.41 10.87 -16.11
CA ILE A 347 7.46 11.87 -16.32
C ILE A 347 7.14 13.09 -15.45
N GLY A 348 8.05 13.46 -14.55
CA GLY A 348 7.87 14.60 -13.65
C GLY A 348 7.94 15.94 -14.38
N PRO A 349 7.53 17.05 -13.75
CA PRO A 349 7.69 18.41 -14.30
C PRO A 349 9.15 18.79 -14.58
N ASP A 350 10.09 18.13 -13.90
CA ASP A 350 11.54 18.22 -14.10
C ASP A 350 12.05 17.46 -15.34
N GLY A 351 11.17 16.79 -16.08
CA GLY A 351 11.50 16.00 -17.26
C GLY A 351 12.10 14.63 -16.97
N ARG A 352 12.24 14.22 -15.69
CA ARG A 352 12.79 12.92 -15.33
C ARG A 352 11.72 11.84 -15.35
N ALA A 353 12.14 10.63 -15.72
CA ALA A 353 11.28 9.45 -15.64
C ALA A 353 11.29 8.90 -14.20
N TYR A 354 10.10 8.64 -13.68
CA TYR A 354 9.87 8.10 -12.36
C TYR A 354 9.04 6.82 -12.43
N MET A 355 9.24 5.94 -11.47
CA MET A 355 8.38 4.78 -11.29
C MET A 355 8.22 4.39 -9.83
N TRP A 356 6.98 4.38 -9.35
CA TRP A 356 6.66 3.66 -8.12
C TRP A 356 6.63 2.16 -8.38
N VAL A 357 7.14 1.38 -7.44
CA VAL A 357 7.13 -0.08 -7.46
C VAL A 357 6.71 -0.58 -6.09
N SER A 358 5.71 -1.48 -6.04
CA SER A 358 5.36 -2.20 -4.81
C SER A 358 6.34 -3.35 -4.55
N SER A 359 6.51 -3.74 -3.29
CA SER A 359 7.40 -4.83 -2.88
C SER A 359 6.94 -6.20 -3.34
N THR A 360 5.64 -6.35 -3.59
CA THR A 360 4.98 -7.56 -4.11
C THR A 360 3.73 -7.15 -4.88
N ARG A 361 3.19 -8.06 -5.70
CA ARG A 361 1.91 -7.89 -6.35
C ARG A 361 0.81 -7.64 -5.33
N LEU A 362 -0.07 -6.69 -5.62
CA LEU A 362 -1.28 -6.50 -4.84
C LEU A 362 -2.26 -7.65 -5.07
N SER A 363 -2.71 -8.31 -4.02
CA SER A 363 -3.94 -9.10 -4.11
C SER A 363 -4.56 -9.17 -2.72
N SER A 364 -5.89 -9.20 -2.66
CA SER A 364 -6.61 -9.66 -1.48
C SER A 364 -6.72 -11.17 -1.44
N MET A 365 -6.36 -11.87 -2.52
CA MET A 365 -6.42 -13.33 -2.61
C MET A 365 -5.13 -13.94 -2.05
N ASN A 366 -5.20 -15.20 -1.62
CA ASN A 366 -4.04 -15.95 -1.10
C ASN A 366 -3.39 -15.34 0.15
N GLY A 367 -4.16 -14.64 1.00
CA GLY A 367 -3.69 -14.09 2.26
C GLY A 367 -2.74 -12.88 2.13
N SER A 368 -2.58 -12.34 0.92
CA SER A 368 -1.86 -11.08 0.72
C SER A 368 -2.63 -9.92 1.38
N ARG A 369 -1.89 -9.02 2.02
CA ARG A 369 -2.43 -7.93 2.84
C ARG A 369 -2.03 -6.58 2.25
N TYR A 370 -3.01 -5.71 2.00
CA TYR A 370 -2.76 -4.34 1.51
C TYR A 370 -1.78 -3.57 2.40
N ASP A 371 -1.92 -3.73 3.72
CA ASP A 371 -1.10 -3.04 4.71
C ASP A 371 0.29 -3.67 4.93
N THR A 372 0.62 -4.72 4.18
CA THR A 372 1.97 -5.28 4.11
C THR A 372 2.74 -4.81 2.89
N LEU A 373 2.14 -3.97 2.04
CA LEU A 373 2.82 -3.43 0.88
C LEU A 373 3.78 -2.31 1.27
N ARG A 374 4.98 -2.40 0.72
CA ARG A 374 5.96 -1.31 0.73
C ARG A 374 6.13 -0.81 -0.69
N HIS A 375 6.34 0.49 -0.85
CA HIS A 375 6.49 1.10 -2.16
C HIS A 375 7.79 1.87 -2.21
N ALA A 376 8.49 1.83 -3.34
CA ALA A 376 9.67 2.63 -3.58
C ALA A 376 9.50 3.43 -4.88
N LEU A 377 9.88 4.71 -4.84
CA LEU A 377 9.91 5.59 -6.00
C LEU A 377 11.31 5.61 -6.56
N PHE A 378 11.45 5.04 -7.74
CA PHE A 378 12.68 5.06 -8.51
C PHE A 378 12.69 6.25 -9.47
N THR A 379 13.88 6.81 -9.71
CA THR A 379 14.09 7.85 -10.73
C THR A 379 15.19 7.42 -11.69
N ALA A 380 15.02 7.70 -12.99
CA ALA A 380 16.08 7.50 -13.97
C ALA A 380 17.31 8.38 -13.64
N VAL A 381 18.52 7.82 -13.76
CA VAL A 381 19.77 8.51 -13.43
C VAL A 381 20.71 8.49 -14.64
N GLY A 382 21.21 9.68 -15.01
CA GLY A 382 22.19 9.83 -16.09
C GLY A 382 21.66 9.32 -17.43
N ASN A 383 22.37 8.38 -18.03
CA ASN A 383 22.06 7.81 -19.35
C ASN A 383 21.17 6.57 -19.29
N ILE A 384 20.73 6.14 -18.10
CA ILE A 384 19.88 4.96 -17.95
C ILE A 384 18.42 5.42 -18.02
N PRO A 385 17.69 5.12 -19.11
CA PRO A 385 16.34 5.62 -19.28
C PRO A 385 15.32 4.90 -18.41
N ASP A 386 15.61 3.67 -17.98
CA ASP A 386 14.71 2.86 -17.15
C ASP A 386 14.88 3.22 -15.66
N PRO A 387 13.85 3.78 -15.02
CA PRO A 387 13.90 4.12 -13.60
C PRO A 387 14.24 2.94 -12.70
N LEU A 388 13.91 1.68 -13.05
CA LEU A 388 14.17 0.51 -12.19
C LEU A 388 15.62 0.35 -11.77
N TYR A 389 16.54 0.77 -12.64
CA TYR A 389 17.98 0.67 -12.42
C TYR A 389 18.57 1.97 -11.85
N GLY A 390 17.73 2.95 -11.56
CA GLY A 390 18.13 4.23 -10.99
C GLY A 390 18.08 4.25 -9.46
N GLN A 391 17.99 5.46 -8.91
CA GLN A 391 18.04 5.69 -7.47
C GLN A 391 16.64 5.65 -6.85
N ILE A 392 16.50 5.07 -5.66
CA ILE A 392 15.31 5.20 -4.83
C ILE A 392 15.32 6.60 -4.18
N VAL A 393 14.44 7.48 -4.64
CA VAL A 393 14.34 8.88 -4.16
C VAL A 393 13.30 9.07 -3.06
N ALA A 394 12.36 8.14 -2.93
CA ALA A 394 11.41 8.08 -1.84
C ALA A 394 10.89 6.64 -1.65
N ASP A 395 10.30 6.36 -0.51
CA ASP A 395 9.57 5.12 -0.26
C ASP A 395 8.43 5.36 0.73
N HIS A 396 7.50 4.41 0.75
CA HIS A 396 6.30 4.45 1.56
C HIS A 396 6.05 3.09 2.19
N ALA A 397 5.65 3.08 3.47
CA ALA A 397 5.23 1.89 4.19
C ALA A 397 4.00 2.20 5.04
N TYR A 398 3.06 1.26 5.10
CA TYR A 398 1.89 1.34 5.99
C TYR A 398 2.28 1.31 7.46
N TRP A 399 3.28 0.51 7.80
CA TRP A 399 3.79 0.36 9.16
C TRP A 399 5.29 0.64 9.14
N ASP A 400 5.68 1.68 9.87
CA ASP A 400 7.02 2.22 9.81
C ASP A 400 7.99 1.67 10.87
N GLY A 401 7.49 0.82 11.78
CA GLY A 401 8.27 0.25 12.87
C GLY A 401 8.44 1.16 14.07
N TYR A 402 7.84 2.35 14.06
CA TYR A 402 8.12 3.31 15.10
C TYR A 402 7.56 2.89 16.46
N VAL A 403 8.45 2.87 17.44
CA VAL A 403 8.12 2.71 18.84
C VAL A 403 8.73 3.90 19.58
N ASN A 404 7.87 4.73 20.18
CA ASN A 404 8.35 5.85 20.98
C ASN A 404 8.77 5.35 22.38
N GLU A 405 10.06 5.04 22.55
CA GLU A 405 10.61 4.60 23.84
C GLU A 405 10.58 5.69 24.91
N MET A 406 10.51 6.97 24.50
CA MET A 406 10.42 8.11 25.39
C MET A 406 8.97 8.51 25.72
N GLU A 407 7.98 7.77 25.21
CA GLU A 407 6.60 8.10 25.49
C GLU A 407 6.25 7.82 26.95
N VAL A 408 5.92 8.87 27.68
CA VAL A 408 5.45 8.76 29.06
C VAL A 408 3.92 8.68 29.05
N HIS A 409 3.39 7.64 29.69
CA HIS A 409 1.96 7.43 29.93
C HIS A 409 1.63 7.79 31.39
N ASP A 410 1.46 9.08 31.64
CA ASP A 410 1.19 9.62 32.97
C ASP A 410 -0.11 9.05 33.56
N GLY A 411 -0.08 8.70 34.85
CA GLY A 411 -1.22 8.13 35.57
C GLY A 411 -1.48 6.64 35.28
N THR A 412 -0.77 6.02 34.33
CA THR A 412 -0.87 4.58 34.07
C THR A 412 0.15 3.79 34.89
N ILE A 413 -0.34 2.76 35.59
CA ILE A 413 0.47 1.83 36.41
C ILE A 413 0.49 0.48 35.72
N CYS A 414 1.68 -0.10 35.50
CA CYS A 414 1.77 -1.45 34.95
C CYS A 414 1.22 -2.48 35.94
N ASN A 415 0.18 -3.24 35.56
CA ASN A 415 -0.39 -4.28 36.43
C ASN A 415 0.60 -5.39 36.79
N GLY A 416 1.58 -5.67 35.90
CA GLY A 416 2.67 -6.63 36.11
C GLY A 416 3.70 -6.19 37.14
N CYS A 417 4.54 -5.20 36.79
CA CYS A 417 5.66 -4.77 37.62
C CYS A 417 5.38 -3.56 38.53
N ARG A 418 4.15 -3.03 38.52
CA ARG A 418 3.72 -1.85 39.31
C ARG A 418 4.50 -0.55 39.04
N THR A 419 5.31 -0.50 37.98
CA THR A 419 6.02 0.73 37.56
C THR A 419 5.02 1.78 37.06
N ALA A 420 5.23 3.03 37.47
CA ALA A 420 4.45 4.20 37.08
C ALA A 420 5.34 5.46 37.06
N PRO A 421 5.20 6.36 36.07
CA PRO A 421 4.43 6.15 34.84
C PRO A 421 5.04 5.03 33.98
N ILE A 422 4.27 4.48 33.04
CA ILE A 422 4.83 3.57 32.04
C ILE A 422 5.59 4.42 31.00
N ASN A 423 6.89 4.14 30.85
CA ASN A 423 7.73 4.71 29.81
C ASN A 423 7.84 3.74 28.63
N GLY A 424 7.68 4.26 27.41
CA GLY A 424 7.77 3.52 26.17
C GLY A 424 6.44 2.88 25.74
N SER A 425 6.50 1.63 25.27
CA SER A 425 5.31 0.93 24.76
C SER A 425 4.34 0.56 25.88
N LEU A 426 3.11 1.03 25.75
CA LEU A 426 1.97 0.67 26.58
C LEU A 426 1.15 -0.44 25.90
N TRP A 427 0.88 -1.50 26.64
CA TRP A 427 0.12 -2.65 26.17
C TRP A 427 -1.18 -2.82 26.96
N ARG A 428 -2.33 -2.81 26.27
CA ARG A 428 -3.64 -2.96 26.89
C ARG A 428 -4.21 -4.36 26.64
N CYS A 429 -4.70 -5.01 27.68
CA CYS A 429 -5.35 -6.30 27.56
C CYS A 429 -6.71 -6.17 26.85
N LYS A 430 -6.95 -7.01 25.86
CA LYS A 430 -8.22 -7.15 25.12
C LYS A 430 -9.30 -7.86 25.96
N SER A 431 -8.91 -8.70 26.91
CA SER A 431 -9.82 -9.55 27.69
C SER A 431 -10.16 -8.96 29.05
N CYS A 432 -9.21 -8.27 29.67
CA CYS A 432 -9.34 -7.72 31.03
C CYS A 432 -9.59 -6.22 30.98
N VAL A 433 -10.50 -5.74 31.81
CA VAL A 433 -10.77 -4.30 31.97
C VAL A 433 -9.62 -3.65 32.75
N ASN A 434 -9.15 -2.49 32.29
CA ASN A 434 -8.10 -1.69 32.94
C ASN A 434 -6.81 -2.47 33.26
N HIS A 435 -6.48 -3.44 32.42
CA HIS A 435 -5.25 -4.22 32.56
C HIS A 435 -4.24 -3.75 31.51
N GLU A 436 -3.30 -2.96 31.97
CA GLU A 436 -2.28 -2.30 31.19
C GLU A 436 -0.89 -2.75 31.68
N ILE A 437 0.00 -3.10 30.77
CA ILE A 437 1.36 -3.55 31.10
C ILE A 437 2.40 -2.81 30.27
N CYS A 438 3.61 -2.70 30.81
CA CYS A 438 4.76 -2.17 30.09
C CYS A 438 5.34 -3.21 29.12
N ASN A 439 6.18 -2.77 28.19
CA ASN A 439 6.84 -3.64 27.23
C ASN A 439 7.62 -4.79 27.88
N THR A 440 8.34 -4.51 28.98
CA THR A 440 9.11 -5.53 29.71
C THR A 440 8.23 -6.65 30.23
N CYS A 441 7.06 -6.32 30.80
CA CYS A 441 6.12 -7.33 31.28
C CYS A 441 5.51 -8.14 30.13
N ARG A 442 5.24 -7.52 28.97
CA ARG A 442 4.80 -8.25 27.77
C ARG A 442 5.86 -9.25 27.32
N THR A 443 7.11 -8.81 27.14
CA THR A 443 8.19 -9.68 26.66
C THR A 443 8.43 -10.86 27.61
N ARG A 444 8.43 -10.61 28.92
CA ARG A 444 8.52 -11.67 29.94
C ARG A 444 7.38 -12.67 29.82
N SER A 445 6.14 -12.19 29.70
CA SER A 445 4.97 -13.06 29.51
C SER A 445 5.08 -13.91 28.23
N LEU A 446 5.57 -13.34 27.13
CA LEU A 446 5.79 -14.08 25.88
C LEU A 446 6.90 -15.13 25.99
N SER A 447 7.92 -14.87 26.81
CA SER A 447 8.99 -15.85 27.10
C SER A 447 8.58 -16.97 28.06
N GLY A 448 7.30 -17.04 28.45
CA GLY A 448 6.79 -18.05 29.39
C GLY A 448 7.10 -17.75 30.86
N GLN A 449 7.67 -16.57 31.18
CA GLN A 449 7.88 -16.18 32.56
C GLN A 449 6.53 -15.83 33.21
N VAL A 450 6.22 -16.52 34.29
CA VAL A 450 4.98 -16.31 35.06
C VAL A 450 5.04 -14.93 35.72
N ILE A 451 4.08 -14.08 35.39
CA ILE A 451 3.79 -12.82 36.07
C ILE A 451 2.40 -12.98 36.65
N GLU A 452 2.27 -13.03 37.98
CA GLU A 452 1.02 -13.38 38.67
C GLU A 452 -0.19 -12.55 38.23
N SER A 453 0.03 -11.29 37.86
CA SER A 453 -1.05 -10.41 37.40
C SER A 453 -1.53 -10.72 35.98
N ILE A 454 -0.71 -11.40 35.15
CA ILE A 454 -1.00 -11.68 33.74
C ILE A 454 -1.56 -13.09 33.61
N LEU A 455 -2.87 -13.17 33.40
CA LEU A 455 -3.55 -14.45 33.20
C LEU A 455 -3.16 -15.04 31.82
N PRO A 456 -3.11 -16.38 31.68
CA PRO A 456 -2.83 -17.03 30.38
C PRO A 456 -3.81 -16.64 29.24
N MET A 457 -5.00 -16.18 29.60
CA MET A 457 -6.04 -15.71 28.67
C MET A 457 -5.90 -14.22 28.29
N CYS A 458 -4.94 -13.50 28.87
CA CYS A 458 -4.69 -12.10 28.52
C CYS A 458 -4.10 -12.02 27.10
N ARG A 459 -4.74 -11.22 26.25
CA ARG A 459 -4.23 -10.88 24.92
C ARG A 459 -3.96 -9.38 24.91
N PHE A 460 -2.74 -8.97 24.59
CA PHE A 460 -2.33 -7.58 24.68
C PHE A 460 -2.27 -6.91 23.32
N SER A 461 -2.65 -5.65 23.29
CA SER A 461 -2.62 -4.77 22.12
C SER A 461 -1.77 -3.55 22.40
N LEU A 462 -0.93 -3.17 21.44
CA LEU A 462 -0.14 -1.96 21.54
C LEU A 462 -1.06 -0.74 21.45
N VAL A 463 -0.94 0.18 22.40
CA VAL A 463 -1.73 1.42 22.38
C VAL A 463 -1.20 2.39 21.31
N ASN A 464 0.12 2.47 21.16
CA ASN A 464 0.79 3.37 20.23
C ASN A 464 1.16 2.63 18.94
N LEU A 465 0.18 2.43 18.06
CA LEU A 465 0.38 1.72 16.81
C LEU A 465 1.22 2.56 15.82
N PRO A 466 2.14 1.95 15.04
CA PRO A 466 2.93 2.60 14.00
C PRO A 466 2.04 3.31 12.98
N ASP A 467 2.58 4.35 12.34
CA ASP A 467 1.83 5.17 11.39
C ASP A 467 2.26 4.87 9.95
N GLU A 468 1.31 5.03 9.03
CA GLU A 468 1.62 5.00 7.61
C GLU A 468 2.46 6.24 7.27
N THR A 469 3.60 5.97 6.64
CA THR A 469 4.72 6.89 6.57
C THR A 469 5.34 6.87 5.18
N ILE A 470 5.69 8.07 4.71
CA ILE A 470 6.46 8.27 3.48
C ILE A 470 7.78 8.96 3.84
N TYR A 471 8.87 8.45 3.25
CA TYR A 471 10.22 8.93 3.45
C TYR A 471 10.74 9.53 2.14
N ILE A 472 11.17 10.77 2.19
CA ILE A 472 11.93 11.40 1.10
C ILE A 472 13.41 11.12 1.35
N ARG A 473 14.10 10.60 0.34
CA ARG A 473 15.51 10.20 0.42
C ARG A 473 16.44 11.03 -0.48
N SER A 474 15.88 11.80 -1.41
CA SER A 474 16.65 12.66 -2.31
C SER A 474 16.23 14.12 -2.17
N PRO A 475 17.17 15.08 -2.05
CA PRO A 475 16.84 16.51 -2.02
C PRO A 475 16.41 17.04 -3.39
N ASN A 476 16.60 16.25 -4.44
CA ASN A 476 16.33 16.65 -5.82
C ASN A 476 14.91 16.29 -6.29
N VAL A 477 14.08 15.70 -5.42
CA VAL A 477 12.69 15.37 -5.75
C VAL A 477 11.75 16.31 -5.00
N ASP A 478 10.74 16.83 -5.70
CA ASP A 478 9.67 17.62 -5.08
C ASP A 478 8.79 16.72 -4.19
N PRO A 479 8.76 16.94 -2.85
CA PRO A 479 7.92 16.15 -1.96
C PRO A 479 6.43 16.18 -2.32
N ALA A 480 5.92 17.29 -2.89
CA ALA A 480 4.53 17.40 -3.29
C ALA A 480 4.21 16.43 -4.45
N LEU A 481 5.06 16.36 -5.47
CA LEU A 481 4.96 15.37 -6.55
C LEU A 481 4.98 13.93 -6.01
N VAL A 482 5.90 13.63 -5.08
CA VAL A 482 6.00 12.28 -4.47
C VAL A 482 4.71 11.90 -3.77
N VAL A 483 4.18 12.78 -2.91
CA VAL A 483 2.95 12.53 -2.14
C VAL A 483 1.73 12.43 -3.07
N ALA A 484 1.63 13.30 -4.07
CA ALA A 484 0.54 13.27 -5.07
C ALA A 484 0.53 11.96 -5.87
N THR A 485 1.70 11.53 -6.37
CA THR A 485 1.80 10.31 -7.20
C THR A 485 1.66 9.03 -6.38
N LEU A 486 2.08 9.02 -5.11
CA LEU A 486 1.78 7.92 -4.19
C LEU A 486 0.27 7.76 -4.02
N GLN A 487 -0.47 8.86 -3.87
CA GLN A 487 -1.94 8.78 -3.75
C GLN A 487 -2.59 8.19 -5.00
N ILE A 488 -2.07 8.50 -6.20
CA ILE A 488 -2.54 7.89 -7.46
C ILE A 488 -2.32 6.37 -7.45
N LEU A 489 -1.13 5.92 -7.05
CA LEU A 489 -0.83 4.49 -6.94
C LEU A 489 -1.82 3.81 -6.00
N LYS A 490 -2.01 4.35 -4.81
CA LYS A 490 -2.95 3.81 -3.81
C LYS A 490 -4.40 3.78 -4.31
N ASP A 491 -4.82 4.80 -5.07
CA ASP A 491 -6.17 4.83 -5.66
C ASP A 491 -6.37 3.69 -6.68
N TRP A 492 -5.37 3.42 -7.50
CA TRP A 492 -5.36 2.31 -8.45
C TRP A 492 -5.35 0.94 -7.75
N GLU A 493 -4.53 0.79 -6.72
CA GLU A 493 -4.48 -0.43 -5.91
C GLU A 493 -5.84 -0.71 -5.26
N LYS A 494 -6.45 0.30 -4.62
CA LYS A 494 -7.81 0.17 -4.08
C LYS A 494 -8.84 -0.13 -5.16
N HIS A 495 -8.69 0.40 -6.38
CA HIS A 495 -9.55 0.04 -7.49
C HIS A 495 -9.43 -1.45 -7.87
N THR A 496 -8.21 -1.98 -7.97
CA THR A 496 -7.96 -3.42 -8.19
C THR A 496 -8.62 -4.26 -7.10
N LEU A 497 -8.44 -3.91 -5.83
CA LEU A 497 -9.03 -4.62 -4.69
C LEU A 497 -10.57 -4.58 -4.70
N ARG A 498 -11.19 -3.48 -5.13
CA ARG A 498 -12.65 -3.42 -5.35
C ARG A 498 -13.08 -4.40 -6.43
N GLY A 499 -12.31 -4.50 -7.53
CA GLY A 499 -12.54 -5.49 -8.58
C GLY A 499 -12.43 -6.93 -8.07
N GLU A 500 -11.42 -7.23 -7.23
CA GLU A 500 -11.30 -8.54 -6.58
C GLU A 500 -12.49 -8.83 -5.66
N LYS A 501 -12.88 -7.89 -4.80
CA LYS A 501 -14.07 -7.99 -3.93
C LYS A 501 -15.35 -8.22 -4.72
N SER A 502 -15.51 -7.60 -5.88
CA SER A 502 -16.69 -7.82 -6.74
C SER A 502 -16.71 -9.20 -7.40
N ARG A 503 -15.53 -9.78 -7.69
CA ARG A 503 -15.42 -11.13 -8.29
C ARG A 503 -15.59 -12.23 -7.25
N ASP A 504 -15.02 -12.06 -6.06
CA ASP A 504 -15.09 -13.01 -4.95
C ASP A 504 -15.24 -12.27 -3.62
N SER A 505 -16.48 -11.87 -3.31
CA SER A 505 -16.78 -11.14 -2.08
C SER A 505 -16.55 -11.99 -0.82
N GLN A 506 -16.75 -13.31 -0.92
CA GLN A 506 -16.60 -14.21 0.22
C GLN A 506 -15.13 -14.45 0.55
N GLY A 507 -14.31 -14.77 -0.45
CA GLY A 507 -12.86 -14.92 -0.28
C GLY A 507 -12.21 -13.62 0.17
N PHE A 508 -12.59 -12.48 -0.42
CA PHE A 508 -12.15 -11.16 0.03
C PHE A 508 -12.50 -10.92 1.50
N GLY A 509 -13.76 -11.17 1.89
CA GLY A 509 -14.23 -10.98 3.26
C GLY A 509 -13.51 -11.88 4.28
N ALA A 510 -13.21 -13.14 3.91
CA ALA A 510 -12.44 -14.05 4.74
C ALA A 510 -11.00 -13.58 4.94
N ASN A 511 -10.33 -13.10 3.89
CA ASN A 511 -8.97 -12.56 3.97
C ASN A 511 -8.92 -11.25 4.76
N GLU A 512 -9.94 -10.38 4.61
CA GLU A 512 -10.10 -9.18 5.41
C GLU A 512 -10.30 -9.50 6.89
N GLU A 513 -11.18 -10.45 7.23
CA GLU A 513 -11.39 -10.88 8.63
C GLU A 513 -10.12 -11.51 9.22
N TRP A 514 -9.40 -12.29 8.42
CA TRP A 514 -8.13 -12.87 8.83
C TRP A 514 -7.07 -11.80 9.09
N ALA A 515 -6.95 -10.78 8.24
CA ALA A 515 -6.06 -9.65 8.49
C ALA A 515 -6.44 -8.93 9.80
N ARG A 516 -7.75 -8.71 10.01
CA ARG A 516 -8.33 -8.10 11.22
C ARG A 516 -8.24 -8.95 12.50
N SER A 517 -7.69 -10.16 12.44
CA SER A 517 -7.39 -10.95 13.64
C SER A 517 -6.30 -10.30 14.51
N CYS A 518 -5.51 -9.39 13.91
CA CYS A 518 -4.37 -8.69 14.51
C CYS A 518 -4.64 -7.19 14.65
N ASP A 519 -3.94 -6.49 15.55
CA ASP A 519 -4.24 -5.08 15.86
C ASP A 519 -3.91 -4.13 14.72
N LEU A 520 -2.77 -4.35 14.06
CA LEU A 520 -2.40 -3.59 12.86
C LEU A 520 -3.41 -3.82 11.74
N GLY A 521 -3.88 -5.07 11.61
CA GLY A 521 -4.89 -5.40 10.62
C GLY A 521 -6.24 -4.71 10.88
N ILE A 522 -6.67 -4.59 12.15
CA ILE A 522 -7.86 -3.80 12.50
C ILE A 522 -7.67 -2.31 12.13
N LYS A 523 -6.48 -1.75 12.40
CA LYS A 523 -6.16 -0.34 12.07
C LYS A 523 -6.18 -0.08 10.56
N ALA A 524 -5.59 -0.98 9.75
CA ALA A 524 -5.57 -0.82 8.29
C ALA A 524 -6.90 -1.15 7.62
N HIS A 525 -7.53 -2.26 8.02
CA HIS A 525 -8.75 -2.78 7.42
C HIS A 525 -9.98 -2.39 8.24
N TRP A 526 -10.04 -1.14 8.68
CA TRP A 526 -11.07 -0.66 9.59
C TRP A 526 -12.48 -0.73 8.96
N ARG A 527 -13.47 -0.90 9.83
CA ARG A 527 -14.92 -0.85 9.53
C ARG A 527 -15.56 0.34 10.23
N ALA A 528 -16.73 0.76 9.76
CA ALA A 528 -17.50 1.83 10.40
C ALA A 528 -17.73 1.61 11.91
N GLU A 529 -17.91 0.37 12.33
CA GLU A 529 -18.10 -0.01 13.74
C GLU A 529 -16.87 0.27 14.62
N ASP A 530 -15.66 0.16 14.05
CA ASP A 530 -14.41 0.38 14.78
C ASP A 530 -14.25 1.85 15.18
N LEU A 531 -14.77 2.76 14.33
CA LEU A 531 -14.72 4.22 14.54
C LEU A 531 -15.74 4.71 15.56
N ASN A 532 -16.87 4.01 15.67
CA ASN A 532 -17.95 4.35 16.60
C ASN A 532 -17.66 3.88 18.02
N ARG A 533 -16.62 3.05 18.23
CA ARG A 533 -16.01 2.89 19.53
C ARG A 533 -15.27 4.17 19.87
N LYS A 534 -16.03 5.22 20.22
CA LYS A 534 -15.57 6.14 21.27
C LYS A 534 -15.06 5.26 22.39
N ASP A 535 -14.00 5.64 23.08
CA ASP A 535 -13.48 4.96 24.27
C ASP A 535 -14.52 4.98 25.41
N ILE A 536 -15.69 4.40 25.17
CA ILE A 536 -16.68 4.05 26.14
C ILE A 536 -15.93 3.03 26.99
N PRO A 537 -15.69 3.33 28.28
CA PRO A 537 -15.17 2.35 29.21
C PRO A 537 -15.99 1.08 29.01
N ARG A 538 -15.36 -0.03 28.59
CA ARG A 538 -16.09 -1.26 28.34
C ARG A 538 -16.84 -1.63 29.61
N GLU A 539 -18.17 -1.45 29.64
CA GLU A 539 -19.00 -1.98 30.71
C GLU A 539 -18.80 -3.51 30.70
N PRO A 540 -18.31 -4.11 31.81
CA PRO A 540 -17.78 -5.47 31.76
C PRO A 540 -18.78 -6.59 31.41
N ASP A 541 -20.10 -6.41 31.49
CA ASP A 541 -20.96 -7.59 31.76
C ASP A 541 -22.05 -7.94 30.73
N LYS A 542 -22.22 -7.21 29.62
CA LYS A 542 -23.39 -7.47 28.73
C LYS A 542 -23.11 -8.29 27.47
N ILE A 543 -21.85 -8.47 27.06
CA ILE A 543 -21.52 -9.17 25.80
C ILE A 543 -21.37 -10.69 26.02
N VAL A 544 -20.87 -11.14 27.18
CA VAL A 544 -20.70 -12.57 27.48
C VAL A 544 -22.04 -13.30 27.64
N ALA A 545 -23.12 -12.61 28.05
CA ALA A 545 -24.44 -13.21 28.19
C ALA A 545 -25.15 -13.47 26.85
N LYS A 546 -24.76 -12.80 25.75
CA LYS A 546 -25.42 -12.95 24.44
C LYS A 546 -24.79 -14.05 23.58
N THR A 547 -23.47 -14.25 23.65
CA THR A 547 -22.78 -15.33 22.94
C THR A 547 -22.88 -16.68 23.65
N SER A 548 -22.97 -16.71 24.98
CA SER A 548 -23.20 -17.98 25.72
C SER A 548 -24.61 -18.53 25.54
N LYS A 549 -25.63 -17.68 25.36
CA LYS A 549 -27.01 -18.11 25.06
C LYS A 549 -27.19 -18.66 23.63
N ALA A 550 -26.39 -18.18 22.67
CA ALA A 550 -26.37 -18.69 21.30
C ALA A 550 -25.61 -20.03 21.19
N ALA A 551 -24.55 -20.23 21.97
CA ALA A 551 -23.82 -21.50 22.01
C ALA A 551 -24.61 -22.60 22.74
N ALA A 552 -25.32 -22.26 23.84
CA ALA A 552 -26.17 -23.22 24.54
C ALA A 552 -27.36 -23.72 23.69
N SER A 553 -27.91 -22.86 22.82
CA SER A 553 -29.00 -23.20 21.89
C SER A 553 -28.56 -24.08 20.71
N ALA A 554 -27.26 -24.15 20.39
CA ALA A 554 -26.76 -24.96 19.27
C ALA A 554 -26.45 -26.41 19.70
N THR A 555 -26.21 -26.66 20.99
CA THR A 555 -25.93 -27.99 21.54
C THR A 555 -27.17 -28.85 21.80
N GLU A 556 -28.39 -28.29 21.79
CA GLU A 556 -29.63 -29.05 21.96
C GLU A 556 -30.24 -29.55 20.62
N ALA A 557 -29.67 -29.18 19.47
CA ALA A 557 -30.21 -29.53 18.14
C ALA A 557 -29.52 -30.73 17.45
N VAL A 558 -28.71 -31.52 18.17
CA VAL A 558 -28.01 -32.69 17.60
C VAL A 558 -28.34 -33.97 18.38
N PRO A 559 -29.60 -34.43 18.33
CA PRO A 559 -29.83 -35.85 18.12
C PRO A 559 -31.07 -36.12 17.24
N THR A 560 -31.02 -35.78 15.94
CA THR A 560 -32.09 -36.20 14.99
C THR A 560 -31.60 -36.55 13.58
N LEU A 561 -30.29 -36.77 13.40
CA LEU A 561 -29.69 -37.09 12.10
C LEU A 561 -29.00 -38.46 12.04
N ALA A 562 -29.29 -39.34 13.01
CA ALA A 562 -28.75 -40.71 13.06
C ALA A 562 -29.72 -41.80 12.55
N ASN A 563 -30.97 -41.47 12.21
CA ASN A 563 -32.01 -42.46 11.83
C ASN A 563 -32.41 -42.44 10.33
N LEU A 564 -31.59 -41.87 9.45
CA LEU A 564 -31.93 -41.72 8.01
C LEU A 564 -30.95 -42.40 7.05
N ALA A 565 -30.15 -43.35 7.54
CA ALA A 565 -29.18 -44.10 6.74
C ALA A 565 -29.57 -45.57 6.48
N ASP A 566 -30.72 -46.05 6.97
CA ASP A 566 -31.03 -47.51 6.96
C ASP A 566 -32.42 -47.87 6.36
N ALA A 567 -32.94 -47.02 5.46
CA ALA A 567 -34.19 -47.30 4.75
C ALA A 567 -34.02 -47.05 3.24
N GLY A 568 -33.34 -47.98 2.56
CA GLY A 568 -33.10 -47.81 1.14
C GLY A 568 -32.59 -49.04 0.39
N LEU A 569 -32.91 -50.26 0.83
CA LEU A 569 -32.63 -51.46 0.03
C LEU A 569 -33.69 -52.56 0.26
N LYS A 570 -34.24 -53.05 -0.85
CA LYS A 570 -35.16 -54.19 -1.04
C LYS A 570 -36.66 -53.88 -1.06
N LEU A 571 -37.18 -53.79 -2.29
CA LEU A 571 -38.36 -54.46 -2.86
C LEU A 571 -38.43 -53.92 -4.30
N GLY A 572 -38.49 -54.67 -5.40
CA GLY A 572 -38.61 -56.08 -5.70
C GLY A 572 -38.86 -56.09 -7.21
N SER A 573 -38.06 -56.84 -7.94
CA SER A 573 -38.23 -57.14 -9.37
C SER A 573 -39.62 -57.73 -9.63
N ILE A 574 -40.23 -57.48 -10.80
CA ILE A 574 -40.97 -58.45 -11.65
C ILE A 574 -41.82 -57.75 -12.73
N HIS A 575 -41.54 -58.16 -13.99
CA HIS A 575 -42.35 -58.11 -15.23
C HIS A 575 -42.59 -56.76 -15.92
N ALA A 576 -42.79 -56.68 -17.24
CA ALA A 576 -42.37 -57.41 -18.43
C ALA A 576 -43.10 -56.70 -19.59
N ARG A 577 -42.44 -56.65 -20.75
CA ARG A 577 -43.04 -56.69 -22.11
C ARG A 577 -43.76 -55.48 -22.71
N ASN A 578 -43.47 -55.37 -24.01
CA ASN A 578 -44.14 -54.66 -25.12
C ASN A 578 -43.78 -53.17 -25.21
N GLY A 579 -43.28 -52.64 -26.32
CA GLY A 579 -43.46 -53.01 -27.73
C GLY A 579 -43.88 -51.73 -28.45
N SER A 580 -42.92 -51.08 -29.11
CA SER A 580 -42.94 -50.77 -30.55
C SER A 580 -43.70 -49.51 -30.98
N THR A 581 -43.12 -48.83 -31.98
CA THR A 581 -43.78 -48.01 -33.05
C THR A 581 -44.51 -46.74 -32.58
N THR A 582 -44.38 -45.55 -33.15
CA THR A 582 -43.99 -45.00 -34.47
C THR A 582 -43.91 -43.46 -34.27
N GLY A 583 -43.08 -42.71 -34.99
CA GLY A 583 -43.49 -41.77 -36.06
C GLY A 583 -44.57 -40.74 -35.67
N ARG A 584 -44.60 -39.48 -36.07
CA ARG A 584 -43.90 -38.66 -37.06
C ARG A 584 -44.64 -37.31 -37.04
N GLU A 585 -43.92 -36.22 -37.26
CA GLU A 585 -44.39 -34.90 -37.76
C GLU A 585 -45.43 -34.08 -36.97
N GLY A 586 -45.13 -32.78 -36.96
CA GLY A 586 -45.87 -31.66 -36.38
C GLY A 586 -44.95 -30.46 -36.29
#